data_AF-A0A2T0TD84-F1
#
_entry.id   AF-A0A2T0TD84-F1
#
_cell.length_a   1.000
_cell.length_b   1.000
_cell.length_c   1.000
_cell.angle_alpha   90.00
_cell.angle_beta   90.00
_cell.angle_gamma   90.00
#
_symmetry.space_group_name_H-M   'P 1'
#
loop_
_entity.id
_entity.type
_entity.pdbx_description
1 polymer ?
#
loop_
_entity_poly.entity_id
_entity_poly.type
_entity_poly.pdbx_seq_one_letter_code
_entity_poly.pdbx_strand_id
1 'polypeptide(L)'
;MVRRLHDASVDLVGTSGWQFPAREPAEVVCHGDLAPYNVVFADGLPVGVIDFDTAHPAPRWWDVAYAVYCLAPFSPAFGTPEEQWRRARLFCAEYGCPGDGLVDRVLARLADMVRAIREDPAFHVQRAEEHDEHYLSHVDYIRASLAGLAYR
;
A
#
# COMPACT_ATOMS: atom_id res chain seq x y z
N MET A 1 1.65 -14.09 1.72
CA MET A 1 0.98 -13.67 2.97
C MET A 1 -0.26 -12.81 2.69
N VAL A 2 -0.11 -11.62 2.08
CA VAL A 2 -1.21 -10.66 1.84
C VAL A 2 -2.44 -11.28 1.17
N ARG A 3 -2.26 -12.06 0.10
CA ARG A 3 -3.38 -12.76 -0.56
C ARG A 3 -4.18 -13.63 0.42
N ARG A 4 -3.50 -14.39 1.29
CA ARG A 4 -4.16 -15.27 2.27
C ARG A 4 -4.93 -14.46 3.32
N LEU A 5 -4.39 -13.32 3.77
CA LEU A 5 -5.09 -12.40 4.67
C LEU A 5 -6.38 -11.88 4.03
N HIS A 6 -6.27 -11.38 2.80
CA HIS A 6 -7.40 -10.90 2.01
C HIS A 6 -8.46 -11.98 1.77
N ASP A 7 -8.05 -13.17 1.33
CA ASP A 7 -8.97 -14.29 1.06
C ASP A 7 -9.72 -14.74 2.33
N ALA A 8 -9.03 -14.76 3.48
CA ALA A 8 -9.66 -15.10 4.77
C ALA A 8 -10.64 -14.03 5.27
N SER A 9 -10.59 -12.81 4.73
CA SER A 9 -11.42 -11.68 5.18
C SER A 9 -12.67 -11.43 4.33
N VAL A 10 -12.87 -12.18 3.24
CA VAL A 10 -13.99 -11.96 2.29
C VAL A 10 -15.34 -11.97 3.01
N ASP A 11 -15.55 -12.91 3.92
CA ASP A 11 -16.81 -13.04 4.67
C ASP A 11 -17.01 -11.93 5.72
N LEU A 12 -16.00 -11.08 5.97
CA LEU A 12 -16.06 -9.97 6.91
C LEU A 12 -16.42 -8.63 6.25
N VAL A 13 -16.49 -8.55 4.92
CA VAL A 13 -16.78 -7.29 4.20
C VAL A 13 -18.10 -6.64 4.64
N GLY A 14 -19.11 -7.45 4.95
CA GLY A 14 -20.44 -6.98 5.37
C GLY A 14 -20.59 -6.68 6.86
N THR A 15 -19.54 -6.86 7.67
CA THR A 15 -19.62 -6.60 9.12
C THR A 15 -19.51 -5.10 9.39
N SER A 16 -20.14 -4.66 10.48
CA SER A 16 -20.05 -3.28 10.97
C SER A 16 -19.03 -3.15 12.11
N GLY A 17 -18.71 -1.91 12.50
CA GLY A 17 -17.80 -1.62 13.61
C GLY A 17 -16.37 -1.25 13.20
N TRP A 18 -16.09 -1.12 11.90
CA TRP A 18 -14.82 -0.62 11.38
C TRP A 18 -14.60 0.86 11.74
N GLN A 19 -13.37 1.24 12.09
CA GLN A 19 -13.01 2.63 12.40
C GLN A 19 -13.03 3.53 11.17
N PHE A 20 -12.65 2.98 10.01
CA PHE A 20 -12.63 3.69 8.74
C PHE A 20 -13.82 3.29 7.85
N PRO A 21 -14.34 4.22 7.04
CA PRO A 21 -15.42 3.91 6.11
C PRO A 21 -14.96 2.90 5.05
N ALA A 22 -15.91 2.10 4.57
CA ALA A 22 -15.65 1.19 3.45
C ALA A 22 -15.28 1.97 2.18
N ARG A 23 -14.41 1.36 1.36
CA ARG A 23 -14.05 1.85 0.03
C ARG A 23 -14.62 0.90 -1.02
N GLU A 24 -15.36 1.46 -1.98
CA GLU A 24 -16.00 0.65 -3.02
C GLU A 24 -15.11 0.47 -4.27
N PRO A 25 -15.13 -0.71 -4.93
CA PRO A 25 -15.84 -1.91 -4.52
C PRO A 25 -15.17 -2.59 -3.30
N ALA A 26 -15.95 -2.90 -2.26
CA ALA A 26 -15.44 -3.59 -1.09
C ALA A 26 -15.31 -5.10 -1.38
N GLU A 27 -14.08 -5.54 -1.65
CA GLU A 27 -13.80 -6.94 -2.04
C GLU A 27 -13.33 -7.78 -0.87
N VAL A 28 -12.61 -7.15 0.07
CA VAL A 28 -11.93 -7.76 1.22
C VAL A 28 -11.85 -6.74 2.36
N VAL A 29 -11.45 -7.17 3.55
CA VAL A 29 -10.98 -6.25 4.59
C VAL A 29 -9.49 -5.99 4.35
N CYS A 30 -9.17 -4.78 3.90
CA CYS A 30 -7.79 -4.33 3.82
C CYS A 30 -7.28 -3.98 5.22
N HIS A 31 -5.99 -4.19 5.45
CA HIS A 31 -5.27 -3.75 6.63
C HIS A 31 -5.26 -2.22 6.75
N GLY A 32 -5.14 -1.49 5.65
CA GLY A 32 -5.10 -0.03 5.62
C GLY A 32 -3.69 0.54 5.74
N ASP A 33 -2.84 -0.04 6.58
CA ASP A 33 -1.43 0.36 6.78
C ASP A 33 -0.41 -0.79 6.67
N LEU A 34 -0.42 -1.51 5.54
CA LEU A 34 0.40 -2.70 5.34
C LEU A 34 1.87 -2.37 4.96
N ALA A 35 2.67 -1.98 5.97
CA ALA A 35 4.09 -1.59 5.84
C ALA A 35 5.03 -2.51 6.66
N PRO A 36 6.37 -2.50 6.44
CA PRO A 36 7.31 -3.38 7.12
C PRO A 36 7.21 -3.43 8.65
N TYR A 37 6.89 -2.30 9.29
CA TYR A 37 6.76 -2.22 10.75
C TYR A 37 5.53 -2.95 11.29
N ASN A 38 4.54 -3.25 10.44
CA ASN A 38 3.33 -4.02 10.78
C ASN A 38 3.41 -5.50 10.35
N VAL A 39 4.56 -5.95 9.84
CA VAL A 39 4.77 -7.34 9.43
C VAL A 39 5.72 -8.04 10.39
N VAL A 40 5.28 -9.18 10.91
CA VAL A 40 6.12 -10.05 11.76
C VAL A 40 6.93 -10.99 10.89
N PHE A 41 8.25 -11.01 11.10
CA PHE A 41 9.18 -11.88 10.38
C PHE A 41 9.77 -12.95 11.30
N ALA A 42 9.87 -14.18 10.79
CA ALA A 42 10.64 -15.26 11.39
C ALA A 42 11.52 -15.90 10.31
N ASP A 43 12.80 -16.10 10.59
CA ASP A 43 13.79 -16.65 9.65
C ASP A 43 13.80 -15.95 8.27
N GLY A 44 13.61 -14.62 8.28
CA GLY A 44 13.57 -13.80 7.06
C GLY A 44 12.28 -13.92 6.24
N LEU A 45 11.27 -14.65 6.72
CA LEU A 45 10.00 -14.84 6.04
C LEU A 45 8.86 -14.12 6.79
N PRO A 46 7.90 -13.51 6.07
CA PRO A 46 6.74 -12.88 6.70
C PRO A 46 5.78 -13.97 7.22
N VAL A 47 5.52 -13.96 8.52
CA VAL A 47 4.69 -14.97 9.22
C VAL A 47 3.40 -14.41 9.81
N GLY A 48 3.26 -13.09 9.93
CA GLY A 48 2.06 -12.46 10.47
C GLY A 48 1.97 -10.97 10.19
N VAL A 49 0.80 -10.41 10.48
CA VAL A 49 0.50 -8.98 10.38
C VAL A 49 -0.13 -8.56 11.71
N ILE A 50 0.20 -7.36 12.17
CA ILE A 50 -0.30 -6.75 13.42
C ILE A 50 -0.80 -5.34 13.14
N ASP A 51 -1.48 -4.72 14.11
CA ASP A 51 -1.96 -3.33 14.05
C ASP A 51 -3.11 -3.09 13.06
N PHE A 52 -4.27 -3.71 13.34
CA PHE A 52 -5.46 -3.66 12.50
C PHE A 52 -6.37 -2.45 12.75
N ASP A 53 -5.92 -1.40 13.44
CA ASP A 53 -6.75 -0.23 13.75
C ASP A 53 -7.20 0.49 12.47
N THR A 54 -6.40 0.43 11.40
CA THR A 54 -6.76 1.01 10.09
C THR A 54 -7.56 0.07 9.18
N ALA A 55 -7.96 -1.12 9.67
CA ALA A 55 -8.63 -2.11 8.85
C ALA A 55 -10.05 -1.68 8.47
N HIS A 56 -10.41 -1.90 7.20
CA HIS A 56 -11.73 -1.57 6.67
C HIS A 56 -12.03 -2.34 5.37
N PRO A 57 -13.31 -2.55 5.02
CA PRO A 57 -13.70 -3.09 3.72
C PRO A 57 -13.23 -2.20 2.57
N ALA A 58 -12.53 -2.78 1.60
CA ALA A 58 -11.90 -2.03 0.51
C ALA A 58 -11.61 -2.95 -0.69
N PRO A 59 -11.30 -2.38 -1.87
CA PRO A 59 -10.79 -3.18 -2.97
C PRO A 59 -9.39 -3.69 -2.64
N ARG A 60 -9.06 -4.91 -3.08
CA ARG A 60 -7.77 -5.58 -2.81
C ARG A 60 -6.56 -4.72 -3.19
N TRP A 61 -6.70 -3.92 -4.24
CA TRP A 61 -5.61 -3.08 -4.72
C TRP A 61 -5.17 -2.03 -3.71
N TRP A 62 -6.05 -1.63 -2.78
CA TRP A 62 -5.77 -0.58 -1.80
C TRP A 62 -4.55 -0.93 -0.92
N ASP A 63 -4.58 -2.13 -0.34
CA ASP A 63 -3.46 -2.68 0.42
C ASP A 63 -2.29 -3.07 -0.47
N VAL A 64 -2.55 -3.69 -1.63
CA VAL A 64 -1.47 -4.13 -2.55
C VAL A 64 -0.63 -2.96 -3.02
N ALA A 65 -1.24 -1.82 -3.36
CA ALA A 65 -0.53 -0.64 -3.81
C ALA A 65 0.38 -0.09 -2.70
N TYR A 66 -0.14 0.04 -1.49
CA TYR A 66 0.65 0.52 -0.36
C TYR A 66 1.78 -0.46 0.01
N ALA A 67 1.47 -1.75 0.05
CA ALA A 67 2.42 -2.80 0.35
C ALA A 67 3.55 -2.87 -0.69
N VAL A 68 3.26 -2.71 -1.99
CA VAL A 68 4.30 -2.60 -3.02
C VAL A 68 5.17 -1.37 -2.76
N TYR A 69 4.56 -0.22 -2.49
CA TYR A 69 5.29 1.01 -2.20
C TYR A 69 6.23 0.88 -0.98
N CYS A 70 5.85 0.13 0.06
CA CYS A 70 6.66 -0.03 1.26
C CYS A 70 7.63 -1.22 1.22
N LEU A 71 7.21 -2.38 0.71
CA LEU A 71 7.96 -3.65 0.75
C LEU A 71 8.77 -3.91 -0.54
N ALA A 72 8.40 -3.27 -1.66
CA ALA A 72 9.13 -3.27 -2.92
C ALA A 72 9.44 -1.82 -3.35
N PRO A 73 10.15 -1.04 -2.51
CA PRO A 73 10.06 0.40 -2.49
C PRO A 73 10.45 1.08 -3.80
N PHE A 74 9.61 2.02 -4.22
CA PHE A 74 9.82 2.95 -5.32
C PHE A 74 10.57 4.18 -4.81
N SER A 75 11.84 3.98 -4.45
CA SER A 75 12.70 5.05 -3.95
C SER A 75 14.12 4.88 -4.50
N PRO A 76 14.81 5.98 -4.84
CA PRO A 76 16.18 5.95 -5.36
C PRO A 76 17.18 5.31 -4.38
N ALA A 77 16.83 5.23 -3.09
CA ALA A 77 17.63 4.52 -2.09
C ALA A 77 17.67 2.99 -2.30
N PHE A 78 16.78 2.44 -3.15
CA PHE A 78 16.59 1.00 -3.32
C PHE A 78 16.88 0.50 -4.75
N GLY A 79 17.97 0.98 -5.37
CA GLY A 79 18.44 0.50 -6.68
C GLY A 79 17.81 1.23 -7.86
N THR A 80 18.01 0.73 -9.09
CA THR A 80 17.54 1.41 -10.32
C THR A 80 16.01 1.28 -10.50
N PRO A 81 15.39 2.15 -11.32
CA PRO A 81 13.97 2.03 -11.65
C PRO A 81 13.57 0.66 -12.20
N GLU A 82 14.42 0.03 -13.01
CA GLU A 82 14.18 -1.32 -13.54
C GLU A 82 14.15 -2.38 -12.45
N GLU A 83 15.06 -2.29 -11.48
CA GLU A 83 15.13 -3.23 -10.36
C GLU A 83 13.95 -3.02 -9.38
N GLN A 84 13.56 -1.77 -9.15
CA GLN A 84 12.34 -1.43 -8.41
C GLN A 84 11.10 -2.04 -9.08
N TRP A 85 10.98 -1.87 -10.40
CA TRP A 85 9.87 -2.42 -11.18
C TRP A 85 9.86 -3.95 -11.19
N ARG A 86 11.04 -4.58 -11.29
CA ARG A 86 11.20 -6.04 -11.19
C ARG A 86 10.66 -6.58 -9.86
N ARG A 87 11.00 -5.95 -8.73
CA ARG A 87 10.48 -6.35 -7.41
C ARG A 87 8.97 -6.17 -7.29
N ALA A 88 8.44 -5.05 -7.79
CA ALA A 88 6.99 -4.82 -7.81
C ALA A 88 6.24 -5.87 -8.65
N ARG A 89 6.78 -6.24 -9.82
CA ARG A 89 6.23 -7.33 -10.65
C ARG A 89 6.23 -8.68 -9.93
N LEU A 90 7.30 -9.00 -9.21
CA LEU A 90 7.36 -10.22 -8.39
C LEU A 90 6.31 -10.20 -7.28
N PHE A 91 6.16 -9.08 -6.58
CA PHE A 91 5.11 -8.93 -5.56
C PHE A 91 3.72 -9.16 -6.16
N CYS A 92 3.41 -8.50 -7.29
CA CYS A 92 2.13 -8.64 -7.98
C CYS A 92 1.88 -10.08 -8.46
N ALA A 93 2.89 -10.75 -9.03
CA ALA A 93 2.79 -12.14 -9.46
C ALA A 93 2.49 -13.08 -8.28
N GLU A 94 3.20 -12.93 -7.17
CA GLU A 94 2.94 -13.71 -5.94
C GLU A 94 1.59 -13.36 -5.30
N TYR A 95 1.15 -12.11 -5.40
CA TYR A 95 -0.20 -11.72 -4.98
C TYR A 95 -1.29 -12.19 -5.96
N GLY A 96 -0.95 -12.45 -7.22
CA GLY A 96 -1.88 -12.97 -8.23
C GLY A 96 -2.66 -11.87 -8.95
N CYS A 97 -2.14 -10.64 -8.96
CA CYS A 97 -2.70 -9.56 -9.75
C CYS A 97 -1.73 -9.17 -10.88
N PRO A 98 -2.25 -8.75 -12.05
CA PRO A 98 -1.39 -8.14 -13.05
C PRO A 98 -0.78 -6.84 -12.50
N GLY A 99 0.42 -6.50 -12.97
CA GLY A 99 1.09 -5.23 -12.65
C GLY A 99 0.45 -4.02 -13.34
N ASP A 100 -0.53 -4.24 -14.21
CA ASP A 100 -1.20 -3.19 -14.97
C ASP A 100 -1.94 -2.21 -14.04
N GLY A 101 -1.72 -0.91 -14.26
CA GLY A 101 -2.27 0.16 -13.43
C GLY A 101 -1.71 0.21 -12.00
N LEU A 102 -0.67 -0.57 -11.66
CA LEU A 102 -0.05 -0.56 -10.34
C LEU A 102 0.51 0.82 -9.99
N VAL A 103 1.21 1.47 -10.92
CA VAL A 103 1.76 2.82 -10.70
C VAL A 103 0.65 3.82 -10.37
N ASP A 104 -0.43 3.81 -11.14
CA ASP A 104 -1.58 4.70 -10.90
C ASP A 104 -2.23 4.43 -9.53
N ARG A 105 -2.35 3.15 -9.14
CA ARG A 105 -2.88 2.76 -7.82
C ARG A 105 -1.97 3.18 -6.67
N VAL A 106 -0.64 3.05 -6.83
CA VAL A 106 0.34 3.56 -5.86
C VAL A 106 0.20 5.06 -5.73
N LEU A 107 0.19 5.79 -6.85
CA LEU A 107 0.03 7.25 -6.84
C LEU A 107 -1.30 7.68 -6.18
N ALA A 108 -2.40 6.98 -6.45
CA ALA A 108 -3.69 7.22 -5.81
C ALA A 108 -3.63 6.98 -4.30
N ARG A 109 -2.95 5.91 -3.86
CA ARG A 109 -2.76 5.61 -2.43
C ARG A 109 -1.91 6.66 -1.72
N LEU A 110 -0.83 7.13 -2.34
CA LEU A 110 0.02 8.19 -1.79
C LEU A 110 -0.71 9.53 -1.72
N ALA A 111 -1.51 9.87 -2.73
CA ALA A 111 -2.36 11.05 -2.71
C ALA A 111 -3.36 11.01 -1.56
N ASP A 112 -3.94 9.84 -1.25
CA ASP A 112 -4.81 9.67 -0.09
C ASP A 112 -4.06 9.82 1.24
N MET A 113 -2.79 9.40 1.33
CA MET A 113 -1.98 9.66 2.54
C MET A 113 -1.67 11.12 2.75
N VAL A 114 -1.27 11.83 1.68
CA VAL A 114 -1.06 13.28 1.74
C VAL A 114 -2.34 13.99 2.20
N ARG A 115 -3.49 13.60 1.63
CA ARG A 115 -4.79 14.13 2.02
C ARG A 115 -5.10 13.86 3.49
N ALA A 116 -4.95 12.62 3.95
CA ALA A 116 -5.20 12.23 5.33
C ALA A 116 -4.30 13.01 6.31
N ILE A 117 -3.00 13.12 6.03
CA ILE A 117 -2.06 13.87 6.87
C ILE A 117 -2.47 15.34 7.02
N ARG A 118 -2.94 15.96 5.93
CA ARG A 118 -3.34 17.36 5.89
C ARG A 118 -4.70 17.64 6.52
N GLU A 119 -5.66 16.73 6.36
CA GLU A 119 -7.06 16.96 6.70
C GLU A 119 -7.45 16.32 8.04
N ASP A 120 -6.96 15.13 8.34
CA ASP A 120 -7.39 14.35 9.50
C ASP A 120 -6.61 14.77 10.77
N PRO A 121 -7.30 15.21 11.84
CA PRO A 121 -6.66 15.58 13.11
C PRO A 121 -5.84 14.45 13.76
N ALA A 122 -6.15 13.19 13.48
CA ALA A 122 -5.40 12.04 14.01
C ALA A 122 -3.93 12.07 13.58
N PHE A 123 -3.63 12.64 12.41
CA PHE A 123 -2.28 12.69 11.81
C PHE A 123 -1.48 13.94 12.19
N HIS A 124 -1.75 14.56 13.35
CA HIS A 124 -1.07 15.77 13.80
C HIS A 124 0.45 15.62 13.96
N VAL A 125 0.94 14.43 14.37
CA VAL A 125 2.38 14.14 14.47
C VAL A 125 3.01 14.11 13.08
N GLN A 126 2.43 13.32 12.17
CA GLN A 126 2.91 13.17 10.79
C GLN A 126 2.90 14.51 10.04
N ARG A 127 1.95 15.40 10.35
CA ARG A 127 1.91 16.75 9.80
C ARG A 127 3.01 17.65 10.38
N ALA A 128 3.28 17.56 11.69
CA ALA A 128 4.36 18.30 12.32
C ALA A 128 5.75 17.83 11.86
N GLU A 129 5.86 16.56 11.46
CA GLU A 129 7.07 15.94 10.91
C GLU A 129 7.16 16.02 9.37
N GLU A 130 6.24 16.74 8.72
CA GLU A 130 6.24 16.99 7.27
C GLU A 130 6.24 15.70 6.42
N HIS A 131 5.59 14.63 6.92
CA HIS A 131 5.49 13.36 6.20
C HIS A 131 4.74 13.49 4.86
N ASP A 132 3.88 14.50 4.69
CA ASP A 132 3.25 14.77 3.41
C ASP A 132 4.26 15.23 2.35
N GLU A 133 5.29 16.02 2.72
CA GLU A 133 6.37 16.38 1.81
C GLU A 133 7.19 15.16 1.38
N HIS A 134 7.43 14.22 2.30
CA HIS A 134 8.07 12.95 1.99
C HIS A 134 7.28 12.18 0.91
N TYR A 135 5.97 12.01 1.12
CA TYR A 135 5.11 11.33 0.13
C TYR A 135 5.05 12.07 -1.21
N LEU A 136 5.00 13.40 -1.21
CA LEU A 136 5.02 14.20 -2.44
C LEU A 136 6.32 14.03 -3.22
N SER A 137 7.47 14.00 -2.54
CA SER A 137 8.76 13.75 -3.19
C SER A 137 8.82 12.38 -3.87
N HIS A 138 8.22 11.35 -3.25
CA HIS A 138 8.11 10.02 -3.83
C HIS A 138 7.13 9.97 -5.00
N VAL A 139 6.02 10.70 -4.93
CA VAL A 139 5.09 10.87 -6.06
C VAL A 139 5.81 11.43 -7.29
N ASP A 140 6.63 12.47 -7.11
CA ASP A 140 7.40 13.07 -8.19
C ASP A 140 8.43 12.10 -8.76
N TYR A 141 9.15 11.38 -7.89
CA TYR A 141 10.10 10.35 -8.30
C TYR A 141 9.42 9.23 -9.12
N ILE A 142 8.29 8.71 -8.66
CA ILE A 142 7.53 7.63 -9.33
C ILE A 142 7.07 8.09 -10.72
N ARG A 143 6.53 9.31 -10.83
CA ARG A 143 6.11 9.89 -12.11
C ARG A 143 7.27 10.04 -13.08
N ALA A 144 8.41 10.51 -12.61
CA ALA A 144 9.59 10.72 -13.44
C ALA A 144 10.25 9.40 -13.90
N SER A 145 10.25 8.38 -13.04
CA SER A 145 11.13 7.21 -13.20
C SER A 145 10.42 5.93 -13.61
N LEU A 146 9.14 5.78 -13.26
CA LEU A 146 8.43 4.49 -13.39
C LEU A 146 7.25 4.53 -14.35
N ALA A 147 6.68 5.70 -14.64
CA ALA A 147 5.55 5.82 -15.57
C ALA A 147 5.85 5.25 -16.96
N GLY A 148 7.08 5.40 -17.46
CA GLY A 148 7.49 4.86 -18.77
C GLY A 148 7.81 3.36 -18.80
N LEU A 149 7.89 2.71 -17.63
CA LEU A 149 8.14 1.26 -17.50
C LEU A 149 6.86 0.45 -17.28
N ALA A 150 5.78 1.11 -16.83
CA ALA A 150 4.46 0.50 -16.67
C ALA A 150 3.83 0.03 -17.99
N TYR A 151 4.25 0.60 -19.12
CA TYR A 151 3.71 0.32 -20.46
C TYR A 151 4.64 -0.54 -21.34
N ARG A 152 5.69 -1.15 -20.78
CA ARG A 152 6.65 -2.03 -21.49
C ARG A 152 6.55 -3.47 -21.02
#